data_AF-A0A967IBP0-F1
#
_entry.id   AF-A0A967IBP0-F1
#
_cell.length_a   1.000
_cell.length_b   1.000
_cell.length_c   1.000
_cell.angle_alpha   90.00
_cell.angle_beta   90.00
_cell.angle_gamma   90.00
#
_symmetry.space_group_name_H-M   'P 1'
#
loop_
_entity.id
_entity.type
_entity.pdbx_description
1 polymer ?
#
loop_
_entity_poly.entity_id
_entity_poly.type
_entity_poly.pdbx_seq_one_letter_code
_entity_poly.pdbx_strand_id
1 'polypeptide(L)'
;HVLGDERSMLVYLPPQYDDDAEARFPLLMLRHGGGWEEDGWVADGAADTILDNLIGDGAAVPMIVAMPASWMPSELGNGFLPRSTQAAADELFDDILPFLRSRYRIAEGTE
;
A
#
# COMPACT_ATOMS: atom_id res chain seq x y z
N HIS A 1 0.67 3.36 16.81
CA HIS A 1 1.69 3.31 15.77
C HIS A 1 2.94 2.63 16.30
N VAL A 2 3.24 1.46 15.76
CA VAL A 2 4.39 0.57 16.02
C VAL A 2 5.72 1.32 15.95
N LEU A 3 5.84 2.27 15.01
CA LEU A 3 7.08 3.03 14.80
C LEU A 3 7.13 4.38 15.54
N GLY A 4 6.05 4.79 16.19
CA GLY A 4 6.00 6.02 17.00
C GLY A 4 5.91 7.34 16.22
N ASP A 5 5.98 7.33 14.89
CA ASP A 5 5.96 8.51 14.02
C ASP A 5 4.73 8.55 13.09
N GLU A 6 4.40 9.72 12.56
CA GLU A 6 3.41 9.88 11.48
C GLU A 6 3.99 9.36 10.16
N ARG A 7 3.16 8.64 9.40
CA ARG A 7 3.57 7.91 8.19
C ARG A 7 2.71 8.33 7.01
N SER A 8 3.37 8.60 5.88
CA SER A 8 2.72 8.87 4.61
C SER A 8 2.44 7.58 3.84
N MET A 9 1.33 7.57 3.09
CA MET A 9 0.99 6.50 2.18
C MET A 9 0.14 7.04 1.03
N LEU A 10 0.44 6.60 -0.19
CA LEU A 10 -0.44 6.80 -1.34
C LEU A 10 -1.37 5.61 -1.50
N VAL A 11 -2.60 5.88 -1.91
CA VAL A 11 -3.61 4.85 -2.17
C VAL A 11 -4.21 5.08 -3.55
N TYR A 12 -4.04 4.10 -4.43
CA TYR A 12 -4.74 4.03 -5.70
C TYR A 12 -6.10 3.36 -5.50
N LEU A 13 -7.13 4.00 -6.04
CA LEU A 13 -8.48 3.47 -6.11
C LEU A 13 -8.77 3.14 -7.58
N PRO A 14 -9.31 1.95 -7.89
CA PRO A 14 -9.61 1.59 -9.26
C PRO A 14 -10.72 2.50 -9.81
N PRO A 15 -10.80 2.73 -11.14
CA PRO A 15 -11.83 3.58 -11.74
C PRO A 15 -13.26 3.22 -11.33
N GLN A 16 -13.51 1.94 -11.05
CA GLN A 16 -14.81 1.40 -10.64
C GLN A 16 -15.15 1.64 -9.16
N TYR A 17 -14.27 2.27 -8.38
CA TYR A 17 -14.44 2.37 -6.94
C TYR A 17 -15.76 3.02 -6.55
N ASP A 18 -16.20 4.05 -7.28
CA ASP A 18 -17.42 4.81 -7.00
C ASP A 18 -18.64 4.36 -7.81
N ASP A 19 -18.52 3.33 -8.64
CA ASP A 19 -19.63 2.81 -9.46
C ASP A 19 -20.69 2.09 -8.61
N ASP A 20 -20.25 1.40 -7.54
CA ASP A 20 -21.10 0.69 -6.60
C ASP A 20 -20.59 0.88 -5.15
N ALA A 21 -21.44 1.45 -4.30
CA ALA A 21 -21.12 1.73 -2.91
C ALA A 21 -20.98 0.47 -2.04
N GLU A 22 -21.55 -0.67 -2.47
CA GLU A 22 -21.48 -1.95 -1.76
C GLU A 22 -20.32 -2.82 -2.26
N ALA A 23 -19.72 -2.47 -3.41
CA ALA A 23 -18.60 -3.22 -3.96
C ALA A 23 -17.36 -3.15 -3.04
N ARG A 24 -16.68 -4.29 -2.91
CA ARG A 24 -15.44 -4.42 -2.15
C ARG A 24 -14.32 -4.93 -3.05
N PHE A 25 -13.14 -4.37 -2.87
CA PHE A 25 -12.00 -4.57 -3.76
C PHE A 25 -10.87 -5.33 -3.05
N PRO A 26 -10.16 -6.23 -3.74
CA PRO A 26 -8.91 -6.79 -3.24
C PRO A 26 -7.91 -5.67 -2.92
N LEU A 27 -7.01 -5.93 -1.97
CA LEU A 27 -5.93 -5.01 -1.60
C LEU A 27 -4.59 -5.57 -2.04
N LEU A 28 -3.81 -4.76 -2.77
CA LEU A 28 -2.41 -5.00 -3.04
C LEU A 28 -1.55 -4.04 -2.22
N MET A 29 -0.64 -4.57 -1.41
CA MET A 29 0.37 -3.79 -0.71
C MET A 29 1.63 -3.69 -1.59
N LEU A 30 1.92 -2.51 -2.11
CA LEU A 30 3.02 -2.27 -3.01
C LEU A 30 4.11 -1.45 -2.31
N ARG A 31 5.15 -2.13 -1.85
CA ARG A 31 6.27 -1.51 -1.11
C ARG A 31 7.49 -1.28 -1.99
N HIS A 32 8.17 -0.18 -1.71
CA HIS A 32 9.37 0.28 -2.40
C HIS A 32 10.61 -0.39 -1.82
N GLY A 33 11.67 -0.45 -2.63
CA GLY A 33 13.01 -0.79 -2.15
C GLY A 33 13.69 0.37 -1.43
N GLY A 34 14.81 0.11 -0.77
CA GLY A 34 15.56 1.15 -0.07
C GLY A 34 16.02 2.28 -1.00
N GLY A 35 15.88 3.53 -0.54
CA GLY A 35 16.32 4.73 -1.27
C GLY A 35 15.23 5.44 -2.08
N TRP A 36 13.98 4.97 -2.01
CA TRP A 36 12.84 5.55 -2.71
C TRP A 36 11.76 6.02 -1.73
N GLU A 37 11.19 7.19 -2.01
CA GLU A 37 10.08 7.81 -1.25
C GLU A 37 8.73 7.22 -1.68
N GLU A 38 7.68 7.39 -0.87
CA GLU A 38 6.35 6.80 -1.07
C GLU A 38 5.71 7.14 -2.43
N ASP A 39 6.06 8.27 -3.03
CA ASP A 39 5.55 8.73 -4.32
C ASP A 39 6.25 8.10 -5.52
N GLY A 40 7.40 7.43 -5.34
CA GLY A 40 8.21 6.88 -6.43
C GLY A 40 7.46 5.90 -7.35
N TRP A 41 6.50 5.12 -6.83
CA TRP A 41 5.67 4.26 -7.69
C TRP A 41 4.78 5.04 -8.65
N VAL A 42 4.31 6.22 -8.26
CA VAL A 42 3.47 7.07 -9.11
C VAL A 42 4.36 7.97 -9.96
N ALA A 43 5.28 8.70 -9.35
CA ALA A 43 6.11 9.71 -10.01
C ALA A 43 7.05 9.10 -11.07
N ASP A 44 7.69 7.97 -10.76
CA ASP A 44 8.69 7.35 -11.64
C ASP A 44 8.19 6.02 -12.21
N GLY A 45 7.40 5.28 -11.45
CA GLY A 45 6.87 3.97 -11.85
C GLY A 45 5.62 4.02 -12.72
N ALA A 46 4.92 5.17 -12.78
CA ALA A 46 3.62 5.33 -13.45
C ALA A 46 2.61 4.24 -13.07
N ALA A 47 2.62 3.81 -11.81
CA ALA A 47 1.82 2.68 -11.32
C ALA A 47 0.32 2.88 -11.54
N ASP A 48 -0.17 4.11 -11.36
CA ASP A 48 -1.54 4.51 -11.66
C ASP A 48 -1.93 4.24 -13.11
N THR A 49 -1.12 4.71 -14.06
CA THR A 49 -1.35 4.53 -15.51
C THR A 49 -1.28 3.05 -15.90
N ILE A 50 -0.33 2.30 -15.33
CA ILE A 50 -0.20 0.86 -15.59
C ILE A 50 -1.43 0.11 -15.08
N LEU A 51 -1.88 0.41 -13.86
CA LEU A 51 -3.05 -0.23 -13.26
C LEU A 51 -4.32 0.08 -14.04
N ASP A 52 -4.53 1.34 -14.44
CA ASP A 52 -5.68 1.74 -15.26
C ASP A 52 -5.73 0.97 -16.59
N ASN A 53 -4.59 0.87 -17.29
CA ASN A 53 -4.52 0.13 -18.56
C ASN A 53 -4.79 -1.37 -18.35
N LEU A 54 -4.18 -2.00 -17.35
CA LEU A 54 -4.37 -3.42 -17.07
C LEU A 54 -5.80 -3.75 -16.65
N ILE A 55 -6.43 -2.88 -15.85
CA ILE A 55 -7.83 -3.03 -15.46
C ILE A 55 -8.75 -2.80 -16.66
N GLY A 56 -8.49 -1.78 -17.47
CA GLY A 56 -9.25 -1.48 -18.70
C GLY A 56 -9.22 -2.60 -19.73
N ASP A 57 -8.07 -3.25 -19.89
CA ASP A 57 -7.88 -4.41 -20.78
C ASP A 57 -8.40 -5.73 -20.17
N GLY A 58 -8.87 -5.72 -18.92
CA GLY A 58 -9.28 -6.92 -18.19
C GLY A 58 -8.13 -7.87 -17.85
N ALA A 59 -6.89 -7.43 -17.97
CA ALA A 59 -5.69 -8.17 -17.61
C ALA A 59 -5.41 -8.17 -16.10
N ALA A 60 -6.01 -7.22 -15.37
CA ALA A 60 -6.04 -7.18 -13.91
C ALA A 60 -7.47 -6.95 -13.42
N VAL A 61 -7.79 -7.46 -12.23
CA VAL A 61 -9.07 -7.15 -11.56
C VAL A 61 -9.01 -5.75 -10.95
N PRO A 62 -10.13 -5.00 -10.88
CA PRO A 62 -10.21 -3.78 -10.09
C PRO A 62 -9.75 -4.05 -8.64
N MET A 63 -8.76 -3.32 -8.16
CA MET A 63 -8.16 -3.51 -6.83
C MET A 63 -7.70 -2.19 -6.23
N ILE A 64 -7.71 -2.10 -4.91
CA ILE A 64 -7.08 -0.99 -4.17
C ILE A 64 -5.60 -1.32 -4.07
N VAL A 65 -4.73 -0.33 -4.34
CA VAL A 65 -3.28 -0.50 -4.18
C VAL A 65 -2.76 0.53 -3.18
N ALA A 66 -2.15 0.05 -2.10
CA ALA A 66 -1.58 0.90 -1.06
C ALA A 66 -0.05 0.91 -1.15
N MET A 67 0.52 2.11 -1.13
CA MET A 67 1.93 2.40 -1.35
C MET A 67 2.50 3.18 -0.16
N PRO A 68 2.80 2.51 0.96
CA PRO A 68 3.28 3.16 2.18
C PRO A 68 4.75 3.57 2.08
N ALA A 69 5.14 4.60 2.83
CA ALA A 69 6.53 5.00 2.97
C ALA A 69 7.42 3.86 3.47
N SER A 70 8.64 3.79 2.94
CA SER A 70 9.57 2.67 3.19
C SER A 70 10.65 3.00 4.23
N TRP A 71 10.82 4.27 4.61
CA TRP A 71 11.85 4.70 5.55
C TRP A 71 11.62 4.08 6.94
N MET A 72 12.69 3.85 7.70
CA MET A 72 12.62 3.31 9.06
C MET A 72 13.29 4.28 10.04
N PRO A 73 12.80 4.40 11.29
CA PRO A 73 13.50 5.11 12.35
C PRO A 73 14.97 4.69 12.43
N SER A 74 15.88 5.66 12.55
CA SER A 74 17.34 5.42 12.52
C SER A 74 17.80 4.38 13.56
N GLU A 75 17.11 4.32 14.71
CA GLU A 75 17.35 3.35 15.79
C GLU A 75 17.17 1.89 15.37
N LEU A 76 16.31 1.63 14.37
CA LEU A 76 16.07 0.30 13.81
C LEU A 76 17.12 -0.08 12.74
N GLY A 77 17.92 0.87 12.28
CA GLY A 77 18.95 0.69 11.24
C GLY A 77 18.41 0.90 9.82
N ASN A 78 19.21 0.51 8.82
CA ASN A 78 19.00 0.83 7.41
C ASN A 78 17.94 -0.04 6.68
N GLY A 79 16.98 -0.63 7.40
CA GLY A 79 15.91 -1.45 6.80
C GLY A 79 16.31 -2.89 6.44
N PHE A 80 17.59 -3.27 6.50
CA PHE A 80 18.07 -4.62 6.14
C PHE A 80 18.37 -5.53 7.34
N LEU A 81 18.20 -5.03 8.57
CA LEU A 81 18.42 -5.82 9.78
C LEU A 81 17.15 -6.62 10.14
N PRO A 82 17.27 -7.80 10.76
CA PRO A 82 16.10 -8.58 11.18
C PRO A 82 15.10 -7.77 12.01
N ARG A 83 15.59 -6.89 12.90
CA ARG A 83 14.76 -6.00 13.72
C ARG A 83 13.96 -4.97 12.89
N SER A 84 14.54 -4.43 11.82
CA SER A 84 13.83 -3.48 10.95
C SER A 84 12.83 -4.20 10.04
N THR A 85 13.15 -5.42 9.59
CA THR A 85 12.21 -6.25 8.84
C THR A 85 11.01 -6.64 9.70
N GLN A 86 11.22 -7.01 10.97
CA GLN A 86 10.14 -7.31 11.90
C GLN A 86 9.28 -6.07 12.17
N ALA A 87 9.89 -4.93 12.48
CA ALA A 87 9.14 -3.69 12.72
C ALA A 87 8.30 -3.25 11.50
N ALA A 88 8.78 -3.47 10.28
CA ALA A 88 8.02 -3.20 9.07
C ALA A 88 6.86 -4.19 8.86
N ALA A 89 7.00 -5.45 9.28
CA ALA A 89 5.90 -6.40 9.28
C ALA A 89 4.85 -6.01 10.34
N ASP A 90 5.29 -5.68 11.55
CA ASP A 90 4.40 -5.22 12.62
C ASP A 90 3.65 -3.95 12.20
N GLU A 91 4.34 -2.96 11.60
CA GLU A 91 3.69 -1.76 11.04
C GLU A 91 2.62 -2.13 10.00
N LEU A 92 2.92 -3.08 9.11
CA LEU A 92 1.99 -3.52 8.08
C LEU A 92 0.71 -4.11 8.67
N PHE A 93 0.84 -5.04 9.61
CA PHE A 93 -0.28 -5.81 10.14
C PHE A 93 -1.04 -5.10 11.26
N ASP A 94 -0.34 -4.35 12.11
CA ASP A 94 -0.94 -3.74 13.31
C ASP A 94 -1.38 -2.28 13.09
N ASP A 95 -0.77 -1.55 12.15
CA ASP A 95 -1.13 -0.16 11.87
C ASP A 95 -1.78 0.02 10.48
N ILE A 96 -1.06 -0.34 9.40
CA ILE A 96 -1.46 0.02 8.04
C ILE A 96 -2.72 -0.73 7.60
N LEU A 97 -2.73 -2.05 7.76
CA LEU A 97 -3.85 -2.87 7.30
C LEU A 97 -5.17 -2.54 8.05
N PRO A 98 -5.19 -2.38 9.39
CA PRO A 98 -6.37 -1.91 10.10
C PRO A 98 -6.81 -0.51 9.68
N PHE A 99 -5.86 0.42 9.47
CA PHE A 99 -6.17 1.76 9.00
C PHE A 99 -6.86 1.73 7.63
N LEU A 100 -6.31 0.99 6.67
CA LEU A 100 -6.88 0.84 5.33
C LEU A 100 -8.28 0.22 5.39
N ARG A 101 -8.45 -0.87 6.14
CA ARG A 101 -9.76 -1.55 6.29
C ARG A 101 -10.82 -0.66 6.95
N SER A 102 -10.42 0.27 7.80
CA SER A 102 -11.36 1.22 8.44
C SER A 102 -11.84 2.32 7.49
N ARG A 103 -11.12 2.58 6.39
CA ARG A 103 -11.27 3.78 5.56
C ARG A 103 -11.64 3.49 4.10
N TYR A 104 -11.36 2.30 3.61
CA TYR A 104 -11.62 1.88 2.24
C TYR A 104 -12.44 0.57 2.18
N ARG A 105 -13.16 0.39 1.07
CA ARG A 105 -14.00 -0.80 0.82
C ARG A 105 -13.15 -2.00 0.38
N ILE A 106 -12.41 -2.57 1.32
CA ILE A 106 -11.55 -3.74 1.08
C ILE A 106 -12.36 -5.03 1.25
N ALA A 107 -12.14 -5.99 0.35
CA ALA A 107 -12.74 -7.32 0.39
C ALA A 107 -12.14 -8.17 1.52
N GLU A 108 -12.95 -9.06 2.10
CA GLU A 108 -12.47 -10.02 3.10
C GLU A 108 -11.83 -11.23 2.38
N GLY A 109 -10.57 -11.56 2.71
CA GLY A 109 -9.72 -12.56 2.03
C GLY A 109 -8.83 -11.92 0.95
N THR A 110 -7.52 -12.12 0.86
CA THR A 110 -6.63 -13.24 1.24
C THR A 110 -5.33 -12.63 1.79
N GLU A 111 -4.76 -13.23 2.83
CA GLU A 111 -3.34 -13.01 3.21
C GLU A 111 -2.39 -13.77 2.28
#